data_AF-A0A101V7Q8-F1
#
_entry.id   AF-A0A101V7Q8-F1
#
_cell.length_a   1.000
_cell.length_b   1.000
_cell.length_c   1.000
_cell.angle_alpha   90.00
_cell.angle_beta   90.00
_cell.angle_gamma   90.00
#
_symmetry.space_group_name_H-M   'P 1'
#
loop_
_entity.id
_entity.type
_entity.pdbx_description
1 polymer ?
#
loop_
_entity_poly.entity_id
_entity_poly.type
_entity_poly.pdbx_seq_one_letter_code
_entity_poly.pdbx_strand_id
1 'polypeptide(L)'
;MQQQGQQQKVQQSLQKVQKAQQSIQQAQANANPQKMQQAQQELQQAQQEIQQLQSQAGGNAQQQQQLTQAQQELQQAQQQLQQVQQQQQQK
;
A
#
# COMPACT_ATOMS: atom_id res chain seq x y z
N MET A 1 -8.68 -24.54 -6.32
CA MET A 1 -8.10 -23.94 -5.08
C MET A 1 -7.26 -22.67 -5.31
N GLN A 2 -6.73 -22.38 -6.51
CA GLN A 2 -5.85 -21.21 -6.72
C GLN A 2 -6.53 -19.82 -6.62
N GLN A 3 -7.84 -19.70 -6.86
CA GLN A 3 -8.52 -18.40 -6.81
C GLN A 3 -8.76 -17.88 -5.39
N GLN A 4 -9.03 -18.78 -4.42
CA GLN A 4 -9.36 -18.40 -3.04
C GLN A 4 -8.14 -17.83 -2.30
N GLY A 5 -6.97 -18.44 -2.49
CA GLY A 5 -5.72 -17.94 -1.91
C GLY A 5 -5.28 -16.58 -2.47
N GLN A 6 -5.58 -16.30 -3.75
CA GLN A 6 -5.28 -14.99 -4.33
C GLN A 6 -6.20 -13.90 -3.76
N GLN A 7 -7.48 -14.19 -3.51
CA GLN A 7 -8.41 -13.23 -2.90
C GLN A 7 -7.94 -12.82 -1.49
N GLN A 8 -7.45 -13.80 -0.72
CA GLN A 8 -6.90 -13.56 0.61
C GLN A 8 -5.60 -12.73 0.54
N LYS A 9 -4.75 -12.96 -0.45
CA LYS A 9 -3.54 -12.15 -0.68
C LYS A 9 -3.88 -10.70 -1.05
N VAL A 10 -4.88 -10.48 -1.91
CA VAL A 10 -5.35 -9.11 -2.24
C VAL A 10 -5.81 -8.39 -0.97
N GLN A 11 -6.58 -9.07 -0.13
CA GLN A 11 -7.05 -8.52 1.15
C GLN A 11 -5.89 -8.19 2.11
N GLN A 12 -4.86 -9.04 2.18
CA GLN A 12 -3.65 -8.75 2.95
C GLN A 12 -2.91 -7.53 2.43
N SER A 13 -2.74 -7.39 1.11
CA SER A 13 -2.05 -6.24 0.53
C SER A 13 -2.83 -4.94 0.77
N LEU A 14 -4.16 -4.97 0.69
CA LEU A 14 -5.03 -3.85 1.08
C LEU A 14 -4.83 -3.46 2.54
N GLN A 15 -4.80 -4.42 3.47
CA GLN A 15 -4.51 -4.13 4.88
C GLN A 15 -3.14 -3.49 5.08
N LYS A 16 -2.11 -3.93 4.36
CA LYS A 16 -0.77 -3.32 4.42
C LYS A 16 -0.80 -1.86 3.93
N VAL A 17 -1.51 -1.57 2.85
CA VAL A 17 -1.68 -0.19 2.36
C VAL A 17 -2.38 0.68 3.40
N GLN A 18 -3.48 0.21 3.98
CA GLN A 18 -4.21 0.95 5.01
C GLN A 18 -3.36 1.21 6.26
N LYS A 19 -2.62 0.19 6.72
CA LYS A 19 -1.72 0.33 7.87
C LYS A 19 -0.59 1.33 7.59
N ALA A 20 -0.06 1.31 6.38
CA ALA A 20 0.95 2.28 5.97
C ALA A 20 0.38 3.70 5.87
N GLN A 21 -0.83 3.88 5.32
CA GLN A 21 -1.52 5.18 5.32
C GLN A 21 -1.70 5.73 6.74
N GLN A 22 -2.15 4.89 7.68
CA GLN A 22 -2.30 5.30 9.08
C GLN A 22 -0.95 5.69 9.70
N SER A 23 0.11 4.94 9.39
CA SER A 23 1.47 5.23 9.84
C SER A 23 2.00 6.54 9.24
N ILE A 24 1.68 6.85 7.98
CA ILE A 24 2.02 8.13 7.32
C ILE A 24 1.31 9.29 8.00
N GLN A 25 0.00 9.19 8.26
CA GLN A 25 -0.73 10.24 8.96
C GLN A 25 -0.17 10.48 10.37
N GLN A 26 0.17 9.42 11.09
CA GLN A 26 0.80 9.54 12.40
C GLN A 26 2.21 10.13 12.33
N ALA A 27 2.99 9.74 11.32
CA ALA A 27 4.32 10.29 11.06
C ALA A 27 4.24 11.77 10.68
N GLN A 28 3.21 12.19 9.95
CA GLN A 28 2.94 13.58 9.62
C GLN A 28 2.60 14.39 10.86
N ALA A 29 1.66 13.90 11.68
CA ALA A 29 1.21 14.60 12.88
C ALA A 29 2.33 14.77 13.91
N ASN A 30 3.19 13.76 14.08
CA ASN A 30 4.23 13.74 15.12
C ASN A 30 5.65 14.03 14.60
N ALA A 31 5.81 14.34 13.30
CA ALA A 31 7.10 14.42 12.64
C ALA A 31 8.03 13.23 12.97
N ASN A 32 7.46 12.01 13.00
CA ASN A 32 8.19 10.81 13.44
C ASN A 32 8.82 10.08 12.25
N PRO A 33 10.15 10.14 12.08
CA PRO A 33 10.83 9.52 10.94
C PRO A 33 10.81 7.98 11.00
N GLN A 34 10.76 7.37 12.19
CA GLN A 34 10.69 5.90 12.30
C GLN A 34 9.34 5.36 11.78
N LYS A 35 8.22 6.01 12.12
CA LYS A 35 6.90 5.63 11.59
C LYS A 35 6.81 5.81 10.08
N MET A 36 7.46 6.85 9.56
CA MET A 36 7.56 7.07 8.12
C MET A 36 8.35 5.95 7.43
N GLN A 37 9.50 5.56 8.00
CA GLN A 37 10.33 4.50 7.44
C GLN A 37 9.61 3.14 7.46
N GLN A 38 8.86 2.85 8.54
CA GLN A 38 7.98 1.68 8.60
C GLN A 38 6.90 1.73 7.52
N ALA A 39 6.21 2.86 7.38
CA ALA A 39 5.17 3.01 6.37
C ALA A 39 5.71 2.86 4.94
N GLN A 40 6.91 3.39 4.68
CA GLN A 40 7.60 3.22 3.40
C GLN A 40 7.87 1.76 3.08
N GLN A 41 8.34 0.99 4.06
CA GLN A 41 8.61 -0.44 3.89
C GLN A 41 7.31 -1.23 3.67
N GLU A 42 6.24 -0.93 4.42
CA GLU A 42 4.94 -1.58 4.26
C GLU A 42 4.32 -1.27 2.88
N LEU A 43 4.40 -0.02 2.41
CA LEU A 43 3.95 0.34 1.05
C LEU A 43 4.75 -0.35 -0.03
N GLN A 44 6.07 -0.45 0.12
CA GLN A 44 6.91 -1.11 -0.88
C GLN A 44 6.59 -2.61 -0.98
N GLN A 45 6.38 -3.28 0.15
CA GLN A 45 5.94 -4.67 0.17
C GLN A 45 4.55 -4.84 -0.45
N ALA A 46 3.59 -3.97 -0.08
CA ALA A 46 2.25 -4.01 -0.65
C ALA A 46 2.26 -3.78 -2.17
N GLN A 47 3.11 -2.87 -2.66
CA GLN A 47 3.28 -2.60 -4.08
C GLN A 47 3.75 -3.85 -4.84
N GLN A 48 4.78 -4.53 -4.33
CA GLN A 48 5.29 -5.75 -4.96
C GLN A 48 4.24 -6.87 -4.97
N GLU A 49 3.51 -7.06 -3.87
CA GLU A 49 2.43 -8.05 -3.82
C GLU A 49 1.30 -7.73 -4.79
N ILE A 50 0.82 -6.48 -4.83
CA ILE A 50 -0.24 -6.06 -5.75
C ILE A 50 0.20 -6.27 -7.20
N GLN A 51 1.45 -5.93 -7.53
CA GLN A 51 1.96 -6.12 -8.90
C GLN A 51 2.08 -7.60 -9.27
N GLN A 52 2.54 -8.46 -8.36
CA GLN A 52 2.55 -9.92 -8.58
C GLN A 52 1.13 -10.49 -8.74
N LEU A 53 0.18 -10.02 -7.93
CA LEU A 53 -1.21 -10.46 -7.98
C LEU A 53 -1.88 -9.98 -9.26
N GLN A 54 -1.58 -8.78 -9.75
CA GLN A 54 -2.08 -8.24 -11.00
C GLN A 54 -1.64 -9.08 -12.21
N SER A 55 -0.38 -9.53 -12.22
CA SER A 55 0.13 -10.44 -13.25
C SER A 55 -0.51 -11.83 -13.19
N GLN A 56 -0.95 -12.28 -12.00
CA GLN A 56 -1.60 -13.58 -11.80
C GLN A 56 -3.12 -13.54 -12.02
N ALA A 57 -3.75 -12.38 -11.86
CA ALA A 57 -5.20 -12.19 -11.92
C ALA A 57 -5.78 -12.18 -13.36
N GLY A 58 -4.98 -12.48 -14.39
CA GLY A 58 -5.20 -12.30 -15.84
C GLY A 58 -6.43 -12.96 -16.49
N GLY A 59 -7.49 -13.26 -15.74
CA GLY A 59 -8.81 -13.63 -16.24
C GLY A 59 -9.95 -13.48 -15.23
N ASN A 60 -9.70 -12.93 -14.02
CA ASN A 60 -10.71 -12.86 -12.96
C ASN A 60 -11.14 -11.40 -12.72
N ALA A 61 -12.26 -10.99 -13.33
CA ALA A 61 -12.73 -9.60 -13.31
C ALA A 61 -12.95 -9.03 -11.90
N GLN A 62 -13.48 -9.84 -10.97
CA GLN A 62 -13.72 -9.40 -9.58
C GLN A 62 -12.40 -9.16 -8.83
N GLN A 63 -11.39 -9.99 -9.10
CA GLN A 63 -10.07 -9.85 -8.52
C GLN A 63 -9.32 -8.65 -9.10
N GLN A 64 -9.50 -8.41 -10.40
CA GLN A 64 -8.95 -7.25 -11.08
C GLN A 64 -9.52 -5.95 -10.52
N GLN A 65 -10.82 -5.86 -10.25
CA GLN A 65 -11.41 -4.69 -9.59
C GLN A 65 -10.79 -4.42 -8.20
N GLN A 66 -10.63 -5.45 -7.37
CA GLN A 66 -10.02 -5.28 -6.05
C GLN A 66 -8.55 -4.86 -6.15
N LEU A 67 -7.81 -5.41 -7.12
CA LEU A 67 -6.43 -5.02 -7.38
C LEU A 67 -6.32 -3.59 -7.89
N THR A 68 -7.22 -3.15 -8.77
CA THR A 68 -7.28 -1.76 -9.22
C THR A 68 -7.53 -0.81 -8.05
N GLN A 69 -8.44 -1.17 -7.13
CA GLN A 69 -8.71 -0.38 -5.94
C GLN A 69 -7.49 -0.31 -5.00
N ALA A 70 -6.86 -1.45 -4.72
CA ALA A 70 -5.63 -1.50 -3.94
C ALA A 70 -4.49 -0.68 -4.56
N GLN A 71 -4.38 -0.70 -5.88
CA GLN A 71 -3.36 0.04 -6.62
C GLN A 71 -3.60 1.55 -6.55
N GLN A 72 -4.87 1.99 -6.55
CA GLN A 72 -5.23 3.39 -6.35
C GLN A 72 -4.94 3.86 -4.92
N GLU A 73 -5.31 3.09 -3.90
CA GLU A 73 -5.00 3.41 -2.50
C GLU A 73 -3.49 3.45 -2.24
N LEU A 74 -2.74 2.52 -2.85
CA LEU A 74 -1.28 2.48 -2.79
C LEU A 74 -0.68 3.75 -3.39
N GLN A 75 -1.15 4.19 -4.56
CA GLN A 75 -0.65 5.39 -5.20
C GLN A 75 -0.91 6.64 -4.35
N GLN A 76 -2.11 6.73 -3.77
CA GLN A 76 -2.47 7.83 -2.87
C GLN A 76 -1.57 7.84 -1.62
N ALA A 77 -1.33 6.66 -1.03
CA ALA A 77 -0.44 6.51 0.12
C ALA A 77 1.02 6.87 -0.21
N GLN A 78 1.52 6.51 -1.40
CA GLN A 78 2.85 6.89 -1.86
C GLN A 78 3.00 8.40 -2.03
N GLN A 79 2.01 9.07 -2.64
CA GLN A 79 2.02 10.53 -2.74
C GLN A 79 2.03 11.19 -1.35
N GLN A 80 1.21 10.67 -0.43
CA GLN A 80 1.16 11.20 0.93
C GLN A 80 2.49 10.98 1.67
N LEU A 81 3.09 9.79 1.55
CA LEU A 81 4.42 9.51 2.10
C LEU A 81 5.47 10.49 1.57
N GLN A 82 5.49 10.74 0.25
CA GLN A 82 6.45 11.62 -0.39
C GLN A 82 6.28 13.07 0.06
N GLN A 83 5.03 13.53 0.22
CA GLN A 83 4.72 14.86 0.74
C GLN A 83 5.21 15.01 2.18
N VAL A 84 4.97 14.02 3.05
CA VAL A 84 5.43 14.06 4.44
C VAL A 84 6.95 13.95 4.52
N GLN A 85 7.60 13.14 3.68
CA GLN A 85 9.07 13.06 3.59
C GLN A 85 9.68 14.42 3.26
N GLN A 86 9.13 15.09 2.25
CA GLN A 86 9.59 16.42 1.86
C GLN A 86 9.36 17.44 2.97
N GLN A 87 8.23 17.35 3.68
CA GLN A 87 7.91 18.22 4.81
C GLN A 87 8.84 18.00 6.03
N GLN A 88 9.28 16.76 6.27
CA GLN A 88 10.26 16.45 7.32
C GLN A 88 11.69 16.85 6.94
N GLN A 89 12.08 16.77 5.67
CA GLN A 89 13.41 17.21 5.20
C GLN A 89 13.61 18.74 5.23
N GLN A 90 12.51 19.51 5.26
CA GLN A 90 12.56 20.98 5.32
C GLN A 90 12.49 21.56 6.75
N LYS A 91 12.39 20.71 7.78
CA LYS A 91 12.34 21.13 9.19
C LYS A 91 13.71 21.08 9.87
#